data_AF-A0A7C5TE89-F1
#
_entry.id   AF-A0A7C5TE89-F1
#
_cell.length_a   1.000
_cell.length_b   1.000
_cell.length_c   1.000
_cell.angle_alpha   90.00
_cell.angle_beta   90.00
_cell.angle_gamma   90.00
#
_symmetry.space_group_name_H-M   'P 1'
#
loop_
_entity.id
_entity.type
_entity.pdbx_description
1 polymer ?
#
loop_
_entity_poly.entity_id
_entity_poly.type
_entity_poly.pdbx_seq_one_letter_code
_entity_poly.pdbx_strand_id
1 'polypeptide(L)'
;MILIHDINISYTQLLILKLLLLNTNHNYTGQGSILRLYMQLNNTGTNISMATFYRRLGELIKERFIGRSARGKYFITSKGLLLILSLYLLFPFANGAIDEETHRLALMELKRVWGLVEFGDDEVEAYLKLLFLVSKGPDYLDSLGIVSLLGYPKSVLLLLPDRISGSKSLMDDIIGHVGYDKEDLVKSAERIIARAIIEYFPGITLPDGCRAVAVSRGNDAENMKVRVLAVNCRLMGYTLRPGCPFIRDFLNSKLNENLSNH
;
A
#
# COMPACT_ATOMS: atom_id res chain seq x y z
N MET A 1 8.41 27.44 11.18
CA MET A 1 7.09 26.77 11.07
C MET A 1 6.96 26.29 9.64
N ILE A 2 7.35 25.06 9.36
CA ILE A 2 7.13 24.47 8.03
C ILE A 2 5.67 24.03 8.04
N LEU A 3 4.81 24.85 7.45
CA LEU A 3 3.47 24.44 7.05
C LEU A 3 3.67 23.46 5.88
N ILE A 4 3.63 22.17 6.17
CA ILE A 4 3.39 21.17 5.13
C ILE A 4 1.96 21.44 4.70
N HIS A 5 1.79 22.11 3.56
CA HIS A 5 0.63 22.98 3.33
C HIS A 5 -0.74 22.30 3.31
N ASP A 6 -0.84 20.98 3.31
CA ASP A 6 -2.12 20.23 3.32
C ASP A 6 -2.17 19.10 4.37
N ILE A 7 -1.22 19.07 5.31
CA ILE A 7 -1.19 18.07 6.40
C ILE A 7 -1.16 18.82 7.73
N ASN A 8 -2.28 18.88 8.43
CA ASN A 8 -2.38 19.49 9.76
C ASN A 8 -1.74 18.57 10.85
N ILE A 9 -0.49 18.15 10.63
CA ILE A 9 0.32 17.42 11.62
C ILE A 9 1.52 18.28 12.02
N SER A 10 1.63 18.53 13.32
CA SER A 10 2.75 19.29 13.88
C SER A 10 4.02 18.44 13.93
N TYR A 11 5.17 19.12 13.88
CA TYR A 11 6.49 18.50 14.08
C TYR A 11 6.54 17.65 15.36
N THR A 12 5.95 18.12 16.46
CA THR A 12 5.83 17.37 17.72
C THR A 12 5.08 16.05 17.55
N GLN A 13 4.01 16.02 16.76
CA GLN A 13 3.25 14.80 16.49
C GLN A 13 4.06 13.80 15.65
N LEU A 14 4.85 14.29 14.69
CA LEU A 14 5.78 13.44 13.93
C LEU A 14 6.85 12.81 14.83
N LEU A 15 7.40 13.58 15.78
CA LEU A 15 8.34 13.04 16.76
C LEU A 15 7.69 11.99 17.68
N ILE A 16 6.44 12.20 18.10
CA ILE A 16 5.70 11.19 18.88
C ILE A 16 5.55 9.90 18.07
N LEU A 17 5.18 9.99 16.79
CA LEU A 17 5.07 8.83 15.90
C LEU A 17 6.42 8.11 15.74
N LYS A 18 7.51 8.85 15.49
CA LYS A 18 8.87 8.29 15.43
C LYS A 18 9.24 7.52 16.71
N LEU A 19 9.07 8.16 17.87
CA LEU A 19 9.44 7.56 19.14
C LEU A 19 8.60 6.32 19.47
N LEU A 20 7.31 6.33 19.13
CA LEU A 20 6.47 5.14 19.25
C LEU A 20 7.01 3.98 18.40
N LEU A 21 7.40 4.24 17.15
CA LEU A 21 7.89 3.24 16.22
C LEU A 21 9.21 2.61 16.68
N LEU A 22 10.13 3.44 17.19
CA LEU A 22 11.39 3.00 17.78
C LEU A 22 11.16 2.12 19.00
N ASN A 23 10.25 2.54 19.89
CA ASN A 23 9.95 1.81 21.11
C ASN A 23 9.19 0.50 20.87
N THR A 24 8.47 0.34 19.76
CA THR A 24 7.79 -0.93 19.41
C THR A 24 8.72 -1.98 18.82
N ASN A 25 9.77 -1.56 18.10
CA ASN A 25 10.70 -2.49 17.45
C ASN A 25 11.83 -2.97 18.37
N HIS A 26 12.24 -2.14 19.33
CA HIS A 26 13.08 -2.61 20.42
C HIS A 26 12.18 -3.24 21.48
N ASN A 27 12.11 -4.57 21.54
CA ASN A 27 11.49 -5.35 22.61
C ASN A 27 12.14 -5.06 23.99
N TYR A 28 11.97 -3.85 24.50
CA TYR A 28 12.28 -3.49 25.88
C TYR A 28 11.17 -4.06 26.74
N THR A 29 11.46 -5.25 27.25
CA THR A 29 10.89 -5.89 28.42
C THR A 29 10.40 -4.86 29.47
N GLY A 30 9.07 -4.72 29.57
CA GLY A 30 8.40 -4.08 30.72
C GLY A 30 7.98 -2.63 30.52
N GLN A 31 6.71 -2.43 30.12
CA GLN A 31 5.93 -1.19 30.23
C GLN A 31 6.64 0.09 29.71
N GLY A 32 6.56 0.34 28.41
CA GLY A 32 6.78 1.67 27.85
C GLY A 32 5.74 2.65 28.40
N SER A 33 6.00 3.21 29.59
CA SER A 33 5.15 4.18 30.24
C SER A 33 5.06 5.43 29.37
N ILE A 34 3.87 6.02 29.30
CA ILE A 34 3.62 7.32 28.66
C ILE A 34 4.60 8.40 29.14
N LEU A 35 5.12 8.27 30.37
CA LEU A 35 6.14 9.13 30.93
C LEU A 35 7.51 8.98 30.23
N ARG A 36 7.91 7.77 29.83
CA ARG A 36 9.14 7.53 29.07
C ARG A 36 9.06 8.15 27.68
N LEU A 37 7.92 7.98 27.00
CA LEU A 37 7.68 8.60 25.69
C LEU A 37 7.74 10.13 25.80
N TYR A 38 7.16 10.70 26.85
CA TYR A 38 7.26 12.13 27.15
C TYR A 38 8.70 12.60 27.40
N MET A 39 9.46 11.87 28.24
CA MET A 39 10.87 12.19 28.52
C MET A 39 11.72 12.13 27.25
N GLN A 40 11.55 11.09 26.42
CA GLN A 40 12.26 10.97 25.14
C GLN A 40 11.94 12.13 24.20
N LEU A 41 10.68 12.57 24.15
CA LEU A 41 10.29 13.73 23.36
C LEU A 41 10.96 15.01 23.86
N ASN A 42 10.98 15.26 25.17
CA ASN A 42 11.66 16.45 25.70
C ASN A 42 13.18 16.43 25.46
N ASN A 43 13.81 15.25 25.47
CA ASN A 43 15.23 15.10 25.14
C ASN A 43 15.56 15.48 23.68
N THR A 44 14.55 15.55 22.78
CA THR A 44 14.72 16.08 21.42
C THR A 44 14.67 17.61 21.34
N GLY A 45 14.61 18.31 22.49
CA GLY A 45 14.60 19.77 22.55
C GLY A 45 13.24 20.42 22.30
N THR A 46 12.15 19.65 22.20
CA THR A 46 10.81 20.20 21.98
C THR A 46 10.27 20.98 23.20
N ASN A 47 10.75 20.66 24.41
CA ASN A 47 10.43 21.33 25.68
C ASN A 47 8.93 21.64 25.89
N ILE A 48 8.07 20.62 25.82
CA ILE A 48 6.62 20.80 25.98
C ILE A 48 6.13 20.39 27.38
N SER A 49 5.04 21.01 27.83
CA SER A 49 4.36 20.58 29.05
C SER A 49 3.69 19.21 28.86
N MET A 50 3.52 18.46 29.95
CA MET A 50 2.81 17.17 29.94
C MET A 50 1.38 17.31 29.40
N ALA A 51 0.69 18.42 29.72
CA ALA A 51 -0.64 18.71 29.20
C ALA A 51 -0.65 18.86 27.67
N THR A 52 0.34 19.57 27.11
CA THR A 52 0.49 19.72 25.65
C THR A 52 0.78 18.39 24.99
N PHE A 53 1.63 17.56 25.59
CA PHE A 53 1.92 16.21 25.12
C PHE A 53 0.65 15.35 25.06
N TYR A 54 -0.15 15.30 26.13
CA TYR A 54 -1.42 14.57 26.14
C TYR A 54 -2.42 15.09 25.10
N ARG A 55 -2.48 16.40 24.87
CA ARG A 55 -3.31 16.98 23.82
C ARG A 55 -2.89 16.50 22.43
N ARG A 56 -1.58 16.56 22.11
CA ARG A 56 -1.05 16.05 20.83
C ARG A 56 -1.28 14.56 20.64
N LEU A 57 -1.15 13.78 21.71
CA LEU A 57 -1.47 12.36 21.71
C LEU A 57 -2.96 12.12 21.45
N GLY A 58 -3.84 12.92 22.06
CA GLY A 58 -5.28 12.87 21.83
C GLY A 58 -5.67 13.19 20.39
N GLU A 59 -5.02 14.18 19.77
CA GLU A 59 -5.18 14.51 18.35
C GLU A 59 -4.77 13.32 17.45
N LEU A 60 -3.62 12.70 17.71
CA LEU A 60 -3.16 11.52 16.96
C LEU A 60 -4.12 10.32 17.07
N ILE A 61 -4.74 10.12 18.24
CA ILE A 61 -5.75 9.08 18.46
C ILE A 61 -7.03 9.41 17.69
N LYS A 62 -7.50 10.67 17.79
CA LYS A 62 -8.71 11.14 17.12
C LYS A 62 -8.60 10.95 15.61
N GLU A 63 -7.44 11.29 15.04
CA GLU A 63 -7.13 11.13 13.62
C GLU A 63 -6.78 9.68 13.22
N ARG A 64 -6.78 8.75 14.18
CA ARG A 64 -6.48 7.31 14.01
C ARG A 64 -5.08 7.01 13.50
N PHE A 65 -4.10 7.89 13.73
CA PHE A 65 -2.69 7.60 13.45
C PHE A 65 -2.07 6.66 14.49
N ILE A 66 -2.59 6.70 15.71
CA ILE A 66 -2.20 5.79 16.80
C ILE A 66 -3.42 5.16 17.44
N GLY A 67 -3.28 3.93 17.90
CA GLY A 67 -4.26 3.20 18.68
C GLY A 67 -3.79 3.03 20.13
N ARG A 68 -4.72 2.64 21.00
CA ARG A 68 -4.44 2.35 22.42
C ARG A 68 -4.82 0.91 22.71
N SER A 69 -3.84 0.11 23.14
CA SER A 69 -4.05 -1.30 23.49
C SER A 69 -4.37 -1.50 24.97
N ALA A 70 -3.82 -0.66 25.84
CA ALA A 70 -4.10 -0.66 27.29
C ALA A 70 -3.85 0.72 27.90
N ARG A 71 -4.02 0.87 29.21
CA ARG A 71 -3.65 2.11 29.90
C ARG A 71 -2.15 2.39 29.76
N GLY A 72 -1.82 3.53 29.15
CA GLY A 72 -0.45 3.94 28.90
C GLY A 72 0.27 3.20 27.76
N LYS A 73 -0.41 2.30 27.04
CA LYS A 73 0.19 1.55 25.92
C LYS A 73 -0.45 1.95 24.60
N TYR A 74 0.38 2.40 23.67
CA TYR A 74 -0.01 2.92 22.37
C TYR A 74 0.73 2.15 21.26
N PHE A 75 0.10 2.06 20.10
CA PHE A 75 0.68 1.46 18.90
C PHE A 75 0.39 2.35 17.70
N ILE A 76 1.20 2.26 16.66
CA ILE A 76 1.00 3.00 15.41
C ILE A 76 0.06 2.19 14.53
N THR A 77 -0.96 2.84 13.97
CA THR A 77 -1.90 2.19 13.05
C THR A 77 -1.32 2.14 11.63
N SER A 78 -1.94 1.38 10.72
CA SER A 78 -1.59 1.44 9.29
C SER A 78 -1.68 2.87 8.74
N LYS A 79 -2.65 3.67 9.18
CA LYS A 79 -2.75 5.09 8.80
C LYS A 79 -1.52 5.89 9.24
N GLY A 80 -1.04 5.66 10.47
CA GLY A 80 0.16 6.30 11.00
C GLY A 80 1.43 5.89 10.26
N LEU A 81 1.57 4.59 9.93
CA LEU A 81 2.69 4.08 9.12
C LEU A 81 2.68 4.68 7.72
N LEU A 82 1.52 4.70 7.06
CA LEU A 82 1.35 5.32 5.75
C LEU A 82 1.72 6.80 5.77
N LEU A 83 1.38 7.53 6.85
CA LEU A 83 1.75 8.95 6.97
C LEU A 83 3.26 9.14 7.03
N ILE A 84 3.97 8.34 7.83
CA ILE A 84 5.43 8.38 7.91
C ILE A 84 6.04 8.13 6.53
N LEU A 85 5.57 7.07 5.86
CA LEU A 85 6.07 6.65 4.55
C LEU A 85 5.76 7.69 3.48
N SER A 86 4.56 8.24 3.46
CA SER A 86 4.15 9.23 2.46
C SER A 86 4.96 10.52 2.59
N LEU A 87 5.25 10.94 3.82
CA LEU A 87 6.10 12.09 4.10
C LEU A 87 7.53 11.87 3.62
N TYR A 88 8.12 10.70 3.88
CA TYR A 88 9.47 10.40 3.44
C TYR A 88 9.56 10.26 1.91
N LEU A 89 8.65 9.49 1.30
CA LEU A 89 8.72 9.14 -0.13
C LEU A 89 8.37 10.31 -1.06
N LEU A 90 7.53 11.25 -0.60
CA LEU A 90 7.08 12.38 -1.42
C LEU A 90 7.71 13.73 -1.01
N PHE A 91 8.18 13.86 0.23
CA PHE A 91 8.72 15.09 0.78
C PHE A 91 10.04 14.87 1.55
N PRO A 92 11.07 14.27 0.94
CA PRO A 92 12.29 13.82 1.62
C PRO A 92 13.06 14.94 2.34
N PHE A 93 12.84 16.21 2.00
CA PHE A 93 13.54 17.35 2.59
C PHE A 93 12.69 18.22 3.53
N ALA A 94 11.40 17.91 3.71
CA ALA A 94 10.48 18.87 4.32
C ALA A 94 10.44 18.82 5.86
N ASN A 95 10.82 17.70 6.49
CA ASN A 95 10.22 17.40 7.80
C ASN A 95 11.18 17.25 8.98
N GLY A 96 12.47 16.97 8.79
CA GLY A 96 13.52 16.85 9.84
C GLY A 96 13.28 15.82 10.97
N ALA A 97 12.05 15.34 11.14
CA ALA A 97 11.62 14.40 12.16
C ALA A 97 11.70 12.96 11.65
N ILE A 98 11.39 12.73 10.36
CA ILE A 98 11.40 11.41 9.74
C ILE A 98 12.73 11.23 9.02
N ASP A 99 13.61 10.41 9.59
CA ASP A 99 14.88 10.00 9.00
C ASP A 99 14.77 8.62 8.33
N GLU A 100 15.86 8.20 7.69
CA GLU A 100 15.96 6.92 7.00
C GLU A 100 15.66 5.73 7.94
N GLU A 101 16.11 5.79 9.20
CA GLU A 101 15.80 4.74 10.18
C GLU A 101 14.29 4.67 10.47
N THR A 102 13.64 5.81 10.71
CA THR A 102 12.20 5.90 10.95
C THR A 102 11.42 5.38 9.76
N HIS A 103 11.85 5.72 8.54
CA HIS A 103 11.27 5.18 7.32
C HIS A 103 11.42 3.66 7.26
N ARG A 104 12.64 3.14 7.41
CA ARG A 104 12.92 1.70 7.31
C ARG A 104 12.07 0.90 8.29
N LEU A 105 11.95 1.37 9.53
CA LEU A 105 11.10 0.72 10.54
C LEU A 105 9.62 0.79 10.18
N ALA A 106 9.16 1.89 9.58
CA ALA A 106 7.76 2.06 9.18
C ALA A 106 7.42 1.14 8.02
N LEU A 107 8.34 1.01 7.05
CA LEU A 107 8.20 0.13 5.90
C LEU A 107 8.17 -1.34 6.35
N MET A 108 9.10 -1.73 7.22
CA MET A 108 9.15 -3.08 7.79
C MET A 108 7.84 -3.45 8.50
N GLU A 109 7.33 -2.55 9.36
CA GLU A 109 6.09 -2.80 10.09
C GLU A 109 4.87 -2.81 9.15
N LEU A 110 4.81 -1.93 8.15
CA LEU A 110 3.73 -1.95 7.16
C LEU A 110 3.75 -3.24 6.34
N LYS A 111 4.92 -3.68 5.87
CA LYS A 111 5.08 -4.97 5.17
C LYS A 111 4.56 -6.13 6.01
N ARG A 112 4.86 -6.14 7.31
CA ARG A 112 4.35 -7.15 8.25
C ARG A 112 2.83 -7.12 8.35
N VAL A 113 2.24 -5.93 8.51
CA VAL A 113 0.78 -5.75 8.66
C VAL A 113 0.03 -6.07 7.37
N TRP A 114 0.60 -5.75 6.20
CA TRP A 114 0.02 -6.04 4.89
C TRP A 114 0.41 -7.41 4.34
N GLY A 115 1.23 -8.17 5.05
CA GLY A 115 1.67 -9.50 4.63
C GLY A 115 2.57 -9.49 3.38
N LEU A 116 3.34 -8.43 3.16
CA LEU A 116 4.24 -8.20 2.02
C LEU A 116 5.73 -8.42 2.37
N VAL A 117 6.02 -9.21 3.40
CA VAL A 117 7.38 -9.38 3.94
C VAL A 117 8.34 -10.00 2.91
N GLU A 118 7.83 -10.81 1.99
CA GLU A 118 8.57 -11.49 0.93
C GLU A 118 8.93 -10.61 -0.28
N PHE A 119 8.38 -9.39 -0.36
CA PHE A 119 8.64 -8.45 -1.45
C PHE A 119 9.84 -7.56 -1.13
N GLY A 120 10.57 -7.09 -2.15
CA GLY A 120 11.65 -6.12 -1.97
C GLY A 120 11.12 -4.79 -1.43
N ASP A 121 11.94 -4.07 -0.66
CA ASP A 121 11.55 -2.76 -0.12
C ASP A 121 11.23 -1.77 -1.24
N ASP A 122 12.02 -1.79 -2.31
CA ASP A 122 11.89 -0.98 -3.52
C ASP A 122 10.54 -1.23 -4.24
N GLU A 123 10.08 -2.49 -4.31
CA GLU A 123 8.79 -2.83 -4.91
C GLU A 123 7.63 -2.26 -4.07
N VAL A 124 7.72 -2.40 -2.75
CA VAL A 124 6.69 -1.92 -1.80
C VAL A 124 6.64 -0.39 -1.83
N GLU A 125 7.80 0.26 -1.82
CA GLU A 125 7.88 1.71 -1.97
C GLU A 125 7.31 2.20 -3.30
N ALA A 126 7.61 1.53 -4.41
CA ALA A 126 7.06 1.87 -5.71
C ALA A 126 5.53 1.77 -5.71
N TYR A 127 4.99 0.69 -5.13
CA TYR A 127 3.55 0.51 -4.96
C TYR A 127 2.93 1.64 -4.12
N LEU A 128 3.53 1.98 -2.98
CA LEU A 128 3.06 3.07 -2.12
C LEU A 128 3.13 4.43 -2.80
N LYS A 129 4.23 4.73 -3.50
CA LYS A 129 4.39 5.96 -4.30
C LYS A 129 3.26 6.07 -5.34
N LEU A 130 2.95 5.00 -6.05
CA LEU A 130 1.81 4.98 -6.99
C LEU A 130 0.49 5.29 -6.28
N LEU A 131 0.20 4.61 -5.17
CA LEU A 131 -1.03 4.85 -4.40
C LEU A 131 -1.15 6.31 -3.95
N PHE A 132 -0.07 6.90 -3.43
CA PHE A 132 -0.09 8.29 -2.98
C PHE A 132 -0.21 9.30 -4.13
N LEU A 133 0.34 8.98 -5.31
CA LEU A 133 0.30 9.85 -6.48
C LEU A 133 -1.07 9.84 -7.16
N VAL A 134 -1.70 8.66 -7.31
CA VAL A 134 -3.02 8.54 -7.97
C VAL A 134 -4.14 9.03 -7.06
N SER A 135 -3.98 8.87 -5.75
CA SER A 135 -4.97 9.35 -4.79
C SER A 135 -4.98 10.87 -4.61
N LYS A 136 -4.11 11.64 -5.29
CA LYS A 136 -4.04 13.11 -5.18
C LYS A 136 -5.32 13.77 -5.71
N GLY A 137 -6.28 13.95 -4.83
CA GLY A 137 -7.26 15.03 -4.92
C GLY A 137 -6.66 16.36 -4.44
N PRO A 138 -7.45 17.45 -4.39
CA PRO A 138 -6.98 18.73 -3.86
C PRO A 138 -6.55 18.67 -2.37
N ASP A 139 -6.90 17.61 -1.62
CA ASP A 139 -6.57 17.41 -0.21
C ASP A 139 -5.74 16.13 0.01
N TYR A 140 -4.45 16.28 0.35
CA TYR A 140 -3.52 15.16 0.55
C TYR A 140 -3.90 14.22 1.71
N LEU A 141 -4.54 14.77 2.76
CA LEU A 141 -5.00 13.98 3.91
C LEU A 141 -6.16 13.05 3.55
N ASP A 142 -6.97 13.42 2.57
CA ASP A 142 -8.06 12.56 2.08
C ASP A 142 -7.47 11.37 1.31
N SER A 143 -6.42 11.60 0.50
CA SER A 143 -5.65 10.54 -0.16
C SER A 143 -5.13 9.48 0.82
N LEU A 144 -4.52 9.93 1.93
CA LEU A 144 -4.02 9.03 2.97
C LEU A 144 -5.16 8.31 3.70
N GLY A 145 -6.27 9.01 3.93
CA GLY A 145 -7.49 8.45 4.49
C GLY A 145 -8.04 7.32 3.63
N ILE A 146 -8.15 7.52 2.31
CA ILE A 146 -8.63 6.55 1.34
C ILE A 146 -7.71 5.33 1.30
N VAL A 147 -6.40 5.53 1.13
CA VAL A 147 -5.43 4.42 1.10
C VAL A 147 -5.46 3.61 2.40
N SER A 148 -5.53 4.29 3.55
CA SER A 148 -5.64 3.60 4.84
C SER A 148 -6.97 2.88 5.04
N LEU A 149 -8.07 3.40 4.48
CA LEU A 149 -9.40 2.78 4.59
C LEU A 149 -9.52 1.54 3.72
N LEU A 150 -8.99 1.61 2.48
CA LEU A 150 -8.99 0.45 1.59
C LEU A 150 -8.02 -0.62 2.11
N GLY A 151 -6.81 -0.22 2.48
CA GLY A 151 -5.74 -1.13 2.89
C GLY A 151 -5.36 -2.12 1.79
N TYR A 152 -4.35 -2.95 2.05
CA TYR A 152 -4.03 -4.07 1.17
C TYR A 152 -5.04 -5.23 1.36
N PRO A 153 -5.48 -5.92 0.29
CA PRO A 153 -5.13 -5.73 -1.13
C PRO A 153 -6.03 -4.72 -1.87
N LYS A 154 -7.12 -4.26 -1.25
CA LYS A 154 -8.18 -3.46 -1.89
C LYS A 154 -7.70 -2.12 -2.46
N SER A 155 -6.62 -1.55 -1.93
CA SER A 155 -5.98 -0.33 -2.45
C SER A 155 -5.58 -0.44 -3.92
N VAL A 156 -5.44 -1.64 -4.48
CA VAL A 156 -5.18 -1.85 -5.91
C VAL A 156 -6.26 -1.24 -6.81
N LEU A 157 -7.49 -1.08 -6.32
CA LEU A 157 -8.56 -0.42 -7.07
C LEU A 157 -8.22 1.02 -7.46
N LEU A 158 -7.37 1.70 -6.68
CA LEU A 158 -6.91 3.05 -6.99
C LEU A 158 -5.98 3.09 -8.21
N LEU A 159 -5.40 1.96 -8.61
CA LEU A 159 -4.46 1.87 -9.73
C LEU A 159 -5.13 1.34 -11.01
N LEU A 160 -6.34 0.79 -10.90
CA LEU A 160 -7.03 0.20 -12.04
C LEU A 160 -7.84 1.27 -12.78
N PRO A 161 -7.74 1.35 -14.13
CA PRO A 161 -8.56 2.26 -14.90
C PRO A 161 -10.04 1.85 -14.87
N ASP A 162 -10.92 2.84 -14.99
CA ASP A 162 -12.38 2.64 -15.15
C ASP A 162 -12.72 1.74 -16.34
N ARG A 163 -11.87 1.73 -17.37
CA ARG A 163 -12.01 0.92 -18.57
C ARG A 163 -10.70 0.24 -18.93
N ILE A 164 -10.70 -1.08 -18.83
CA ILE A 164 -9.60 -1.95 -19.26
C ILE A 164 -9.68 -2.10 -20.79
N SER A 165 -8.66 -1.65 -21.53
CA SER A 165 -8.69 -1.54 -23.00
C SER A 165 -8.37 -2.87 -23.68
N GLY A 166 -9.24 -3.39 -24.56
CA GLY A 166 -9.10 -4.77 -25.08
C GLY A 166 -7.86 -5.06 -25.95
N SER A 167 -7.05 -4.05 -26.29
CA SER A 167 -5.94 -4.16 -27.23
C SER A 167 -4.54 -4.18 -26.59
N LYS A 168 -4.40 -3.80 -25.31
CA LYS A 168 -3.11 -3.69 -24.60
C LYS A 168 -3.07 -4.55 -23.34
N SER A 169 -1.88 -4.73 -22.76
CA SER A 169 -1.71 -5.47 -21.50
C SER A 169 -2.29 -4.68 -20.31
N LEU A 170 -2.55 -5.34 -19.17
CA LEU A 170 -3.06 -4.62 -17.98
C LEU A 170 -2.02 -3.63 -17.45
N MET A 171 -0.75 -3.98 -17.58
CA MET A 171 0.34 -3.07 -17.24
C MET A 171 0.27 -1.79 -18.07
N ASP A 172 0.05 -1.88 -19.39
CA ASP A 172 -0.08 -0.70 -20.26
C ASP A 172 -1.30 0.15 -19.91
N ASP A 173 -2.42 -0.50 -19.55
CA ASP A 173 -3.63 0.19 -19.14
C ASP A 173 -3.42 0.94 -17.80
N ILE A 174 -2.71 0.33 -16.85
CA ILE A 174 -2.33 0.98 -15.58
C ILE A 174 -1.38 2.14 -15.87
N ILE A 175 -0.34 1.96 -16.68
CA ILE A 175 0.60 3.03 -17.06
C ILE A 175 -0.15 4.21 -17.69
N GLY A 176 -1.08 3.94 -18.61
CA GLY A 176 -1.90 4.97 -19.22
C GLY A 176 -2.80 5.70 -18.23
N HIS A 177 -3.30 5.00 -17.21
CA HIS A 177 -4.14 5.57 -16.15
C HIS A 177 -3.35 6.43 -15.16
N VAL A 178 -2.21 5.94 -14.67
CA VAL A 178 -1.41 6.65 -13.66
C VAL A 178 -0.49 7.73 -14.26
N GLY A 179 -0.23 7.65 -15.56
CA GLY A 179 0.65 8.53 -16.31
C GLY A 179 1.90 7.81 -16.81
N TYR A 180 2.24 8.02 -18.08
CA TYR A 180 3.41 7.41 -18.75
C TYR A 180 4.75 7.80 -18.10
N ASP A 181 4.81 8.95 -17.41
CA ASP A 181 5.94 9.39 -16.61
C ASP A 181 6.27 8.46 -15.43
N LYS A 182 5.36 7.55 -15.07
CA LYS A 182 5.48 6.64 -13.92
C LYS A 182 5.68 5.19 -14.33
N GLU A 183 6.01 4.93 -15.60
CA GLU A 183 6.19 3.57 -16.13
C GLU A 183 7.15 2.72 -15.28
N ASP A 184 8.29 3.29 -14.88
CA ASP A 184 9.29 2.57 -14.07
C ASP A 184 8.77 2.23 -12.67
N LEU A 185 7.91 3.08 -12.08
CA LEU A 185 7.25 2.79 -10.81
C LEU A 185 6.24 1.65 -10.96
N VAL A 186 5.47 1.64 -12.05
CA VAL A 186 4.50 0.56 -12.33
C VAL A 186 5.23 -0.77 -12.53
N LYS A 187 6.33 -0.78 -13.29
CA LYS A 187 7.16 -1.99 -13.49
C LYS A 187 7.76 -2.48 -12.17
N SER A 188 8.29 -1.58 -11.36
CA SER A 188 8.86 -1.92 -10.04
C SER A 188 7.79 -2.49 -9.09
N ALA A 189 6.55 -2.03 -9.19
CA ALA A 189 5.44 -2.50 -8.37
C ALA A 189 4.67 -3.72 -8.96
N GLU A 190 5.06 -4.23 -10.13
CA GLU A 190 4.26 -5.20 -10.93
C GLU A 190 3.80 -6.39 -10.08
N ARG A 191 4.72 -7.01 -9.33
CA ARG A 191 4.41 -8.22 -8.56
C ARG A 191 3.42 -7.96 -7.42
N ILE A 192 3.53 -6.80 -6.76
CA ILE A 192 2.63 -6.41 -5.66
C ILE A 192 1.23 -6.11 -6.20
N ILE A 193 1.15 -5.40 -7.33
CA ILE A 193 -0.12 -5.13 -8.02
C ILE A 193 -0.77 -6.45 -8.46
N ALA A 194 -0.01 -7.35 -9.09
CA ALA A 194 -0.51 -8.66 -9.51
C ALA A 194 -1.01 -9.50 -8.32
N ARG A 195 -0.25 -9.53 -7.22
CA ARG A 195 -0.69 -10.20 -5.99
C ARG A 195 -1.99 -9.59 -5.44
N ALA A 196 -2.08 -8.26 -5.40
CA ALA A 196 -3.27 -7.59 -4.89
C ALA A 196 -4.51 -7.90 -5.74
N ILE A 197 -4.36 -7.95 -7.07
CA ILE A 197 -5.45 -8.35 -7.98
C ILE A 197 -5.91 -9.79 -7.69
N ILE A 198 -4.98 -10.72 -7.50
CA ILE A 198 -5.28 -12.15 -7.23
C ILE A 198 -5.95 -12.36 -5.87
N GLU A 199 -5.59 -11.57 -4.86
CA GLU A 199 -6.21 -11.63 -3.54
C GLU A 199 -7.55 -10.90 -3.48
N TYR A 200 -7.73 -9.84 -4.26
CA TYR A 200 -8.93 -9.01 -4.24
C TYR A 200 -10.06 -9.55 -5.13
N PHE A 201 -9.76 -9.98 -6.36
CA PHE A 201 -10.76 -10.42 -7.33
C PHE A 201 -10.97 -11.94 -7.29
N PRO A 202 -12.14 -12.43 -7.73
CA PRO A 202 -12.37 -13.85 -7.94
C PRO A 202 -11.35 -14.39 -8.95
N GLY A 203 -10.55 -15.37 -8.53
CA GLY A 203 -9.57 -16.04 -9.38
C GLY A 203 -9.99 -17.46 -9.72
N ILE A 204 -9.42 -17.99 -10.80
CA ILE A 204 -9.46 -19.39 -11.19
C ILE A 204 -8.13 -20.06 -10.84
N THR A 205 -8.17 -21.34 -10.50
CA THR A 205 -6.98 -22.18 -10.38
C THR A 205 -6.88 -23.04 -11.63
N LEU A 206 -5.74 -22.94 -12.31
CA LEU A 206 -5.44 -23.72 -13.51
C LEU A 206 -4.97 -25.13 -13.11
N PRO A 207 -5.00 -26.11 -14.04
CA PRO A 207 -4.65 -27.51 -13.74
C PRO A 207 -3.24 -27.73 -13.17
N ASP A 208 -2.32 -26.80 -13.44
CA ASP A 208 -0.94 -26.79 -12.95
C ASP A 208 -0.79 -26.17 -11.55
N GLY A 209 -1.89 -25.70 -10.95
CA GLY A 209 -1.92 -25.01 -9.67
C GLY A 209 -1.66 -23.51 -9.75
N CYS A 210 -1.49 -22.93 -10.95
CA CYS A 210 -1.41 -21.49 -11.10
C CYS A 210 -2.73 -20.82 -10.75
N ARG A 211 -2.68 -19.70 -10.02
CA ARG A 211 -3.85 -18.86 -9.78
C ARG A 211 -3.88 -17.73 -10.79
N ALA A 212 -5.02 -17.49 -11.42
CA ALA A 212 -5.19 -16.42 -12.39
C ALA A 212 -6.48 -15.66 -12.13
N VAL A 213 -6.47 -14.35 -12.39
CA VAL A 213 -7.69 -13.53 -12.45
C VAL A 213 -7.93 -13.20 -13.91
N ALA A 214 -9.12 -13.49 -14.40
CA ALA A 214 -9.52 -13.22 -15.76
C ALA A 214 -10.92 -12.59 -15.80
N VAL A 215 -11.13 -11.69 -16.75
CA VAL A 215 -12.41 -11.04 -17.01
C VAL A 215 -12.87 -11.38 -18.41
N SER A 216 -14.14 -11.75 -18.54
CA SER A 216 -14.78 -11.93 -19.84
C SER A 216 -15.34 -10.61 -20.34
N ARG A 217 -15.14 -10.33 -21.63
CA ARG A 217 -15.69 -9.16 -22.31
C ARG A 217 -16.42 -9.58 -23.58
N GLY A 218 -17.69 -9.21 -23.68
CA GLY A 218 -18.57 -9.53 -24.80
C GLY A 218 -19.99 -9.79 -24.28
N ASN A 219 -21.00 -9.34 -25.01
CA ASN A 219 -22.41 -9.54 -24.62
C ASN A 219 -22.97 -10.86 -25.17
N ASP A 220 -22.32 -11.44 -26.18
CA ASP A 220 -22.77 -12.63 -26.89
C ASP A 220 -21.69 -13.72 -26.87
N ALA A 221 -22.11 -14.99 -26.83
CA ALA A 221 -21.24 -16.17 -26.75
C ALA A 221 -20.20 -16.25 -27.89
N GLU A 222 -20.50 -15.68 -29.07
CA GLU A 222 -19.61 -15.68 -30.23
C GLU A 222 -18.47 -14.64 -30.15
N ASN A 223 -18.58 -13.62 -29.29
CA ASN A 223 -17.60 -12.53 -29.17
C ASN A 223 -16.98 -12.40 -27.78
N MET A 224 -17.13 -13.44 -26.94
CA MET A 224 -16.63 -13.46 -25.57
C MET A 224 -15.08 -13.57 -25.56
N LYS A 225 -14.41 -12.43 -25.40
CA LYS A 225 -12.95 -12.37 -25.22
C LYS A 225 -12.61 -12.47 -23.75
N VAL A 226 -11.86 -13.49 -23.37
CA VAL A 226 -11.33 -13.63 -22.01
C VAL A 226 -9.98 -12.93 -21.94
N ARG A 227 -9.83 -12.02 -20.97
CA ARG A 227 -8.59 -11.31 -20.70
C ARG A 227 -8.08 -11.66 -19.32
N VAL A 228 -6.82 -12.06 -19.24
CA VAL A 228 -6.12 -12.28 -17.97
C VAL A 228 -5.56 -10.97 -17.45
N LEU A 229 -5.84 -10.72 -16.17
CA LEU A 229 -5.43 -9.52 -15.44
C LEU A 229 -4.16 -9.75 -14.63
N ALA A 230 -4.08 -10.87 -13.93
CA ALA A 230 -2.93 -11.22 -13.11
C ALA A 230 -2.81 -12.73 -12.96
N VAL A 231 -1.58 -13.19 -12.75
CA VAL A 231 -1.24 -14.62 -12.60
C VAL A 231 -0.23 -14.80 -11.48
N ASN A 232 -0.36 -15.89 -10.73
CA ASN A 232 0.66 -16.40 -9.83
C ASN A 232 0.98 -17.86 -10.20
N CYS A 233 2.20 -18.09 -10.67
CA CYS A 233 2.70 -19.39 -11.06
C CYS A 233 4.03 -19.70 -10.37
N ARG A 234 4.33 -20.99 -10.14
CA ARG A 234 5.61 -21.41 -9.54
C ARG A 234 6.84 -20.91 -10.31
N LEU A 235 6.76 -20.85 -11.64
CA LEU A 235 7.89 -20.48 -12.51
C LEU A 235 8.09 -18.97 -12.65
N MET A 236 7.01 -18.18 -12.63
CA MET A 236 7.05 -16.74 -12.92
C MET A 236 6.70 -15.86 -11.71
N GLY A 237 6.24 -16.45 -10.62
CA GLY A 237 5.67 -15.72 -9.48
C GLY A 237 4.45 -14.91 -9.89
N TYR A 238 4.26 -13.77 -9.24
CA TYR A 238 3.20 -12.80 -9.50
C TYR A 238 3.53 -11.93 -10.71
N THR A 239 2.64 -11.88 -11.71
CA THR A 239 2.83 -11.05 -12.90
C THR A 239 1.49 -10.53 -13.46
N LEU A 240 1.56 -9.34 -14.08
CA LEU A 240 0.46 -8.76 -14.87
C LEU A 240 0.53 -9.15 -16.35
N ARG A 241 1.61 -9.85 -16.74
CA ARG A 241 1.83 -10.23 -18.13
C ARG A 241 1.02 -11.49 -18.46
N PRO A 242 0.32 -11.51 -19.60
CA PRO A 242 -0.49 -12.65 -20.02
C PRO A 242 0.33 -13.85 -20.52
N GLY A 243 1.67 -13.74 -20.53
CA GLY A 243 2.60 -14.73 -21.10
C GLY A 243 2.73 -16.05 -20.33
N CYS A 244 1.76 -16.41 -19.49
CA CYS A 244 1.71 -17.73 -18.88
C CYS A 244 1.29 -18.75 -19.96
N PRO A 245 2.15 -19.69 -20.39
CA PRO A 245 1.82 -20.64 -21.46
C PRO A 245 0.57 -21.46 -21.14
N PHE A 246 0.35 -21.80 -19.87
CA PHE A 246 -0.77 -22.60 -19.40
C PHE A 246 -2.13 -21.89 -19.51
N ILE A 247 -2.14 -20.55 -19.45
CA ILE A 247 -3.37 -19.77 -19.66
C ILE A 247 -3.79 -19.82 -21.11
N ARG A 248 -2.83 -19.75 -22.05
CA ARG A 248 -3.12 -19.82 -23.47
C ARG A 248 -3.77 -21.16 -23.80
N ASP A 249 -3.25 -22.24 -23.23
CA ASP A 249 -3.75 -23.59 -23.46
C ASP A 249 -5.14 -23.81 -22.82
N PHE A 250 -5.37 -23.29 -21.61
CA PHE A 250 -6.68 -23.36 -20.93
C PHE A 250 -7.76 -22.52 -21.63
N LEU A 251 -7.43 -21.32 -22.10
CA LEU A 251 -8.37 -20.48 -22.85
C LEU A 251 -8.74 -21.14 -24.18
N ASN A 252 -7.76 -21.71 -24.88
CA ASN A 252 -7.99 -22.44 -26.13
C ASN A 252 -8.83 -23.70 -25.90
N SER A 253 -8.63 -24.45 -24.80
CA SER A 253 -9.42 -25.64 -24.51
C SER A 253 -10.87 -25.31 -24.15
N LYS A 254 -11.11 -24.27 -23.32
CA LYS A 254 -12.45 -23.82 -22.93
C LYS A 254 -13.25 -23.20 -24.08
N LEU A 255 -12.60 -22.45 -24.97
CA LEU A 255 -13.25 -21.91 -26.16
C LEU A 255 -13.59 -23.01 -27.17
N ASN A 256 -12.73 -24.03 -27.31
CA ASN A 256 -12.99 -25.17 -28.19
C ASN A 256 -14.07 -26.11 -27.65
N GLU A 257 -14.17 -26.31 -26.32
CA GLU A 257 -15.26 -27.09 -25.70
C GLU A 257 -16.65 -26.46 -25.89
N ASN A 258 -16.72 -25.13 -26.03
CA ASN A 258 -17.98 -24.43 -26.31
C ASN A 258 -18.36 -24.46 -27.81
N LEU A 259 -17.38 -24.68 -28.71
CA LEU A 259 -17.62 -24.84 -30.15
C LEU A 259 -17.91 -26.28 -30.56
N SER A 260 -17.54 -27.28 -29.75
CA SER A 260 -17.80 -28.69 -30.02
C SER A 260 -19.12 -29.22 -29.43
N ASN A 261 -19.85 -28.39 -28.68
CA ASN A 261 -21.17 -28.69 -28.13
C ASN A 261 -22.33 -27.98 -28.88
N HIS A 262 -22.06 -27.46 -30.08
CA HIS A 262 -23.06 -26.94 -31.01
C HIS A 262 -23.03 -27.68 -32.35
#